data_AF-A0A950A512-F1
#
_entry.id   AF-A0A950A512-F1
#
_cell.length_a   1.000
_cell.length_b   1.000
_cell.length_c   1.000
_cell.angle_alpha   90.00
_cell.angle_beta   90.00
_cell.angle_gamma   90.00
#
_symmetry.space_group_name_H-M   'P 1'
#
loop_
_entity.id
_entity.type
_entity.pdbx_description
1 polymer ?
#
loop_
_entity_poly.entity_id
_entity_poly.type
_entity_poly.pdbx_seq_one_letter_code
_entity_poly.pdbx_strand_id
1 'polypeptide(L)'
;MCMDSLDARLRGRRLQEIAVQVLAEQHPGEEPVHYREWYELLRKAGYTVAGKDPVATFLASISRAAHVRPVGHRTGLYVLAGGRAAAPRR
;
A
#
# COMPACT_ATOMS: atom_id res chain seq x y z
N MET A 1 15.51 -12.57 -19.11
CA MET A 1 15.32 -11.95 -17.78
C MET A 1 13.98 -12.45 -17.27
N CYS A 2 13.97 -13.48 -16.42
CA CYS A 2 12.73 -14.06 -15.92
C CYS A 2 12.11 -13.09 -14.91
N MET A 3 10.98 -12.50 -15.27
CA MET A 3 10.07 -11.88 -14.31
C MET A 3 9.44 -13.03 -13.52
N ASP A 4 10.05 -13.38 -12.39
CA ASP A 4 9.35 -14.09 -11.31
C ASP A 4 8.32 -13.11 -10.77
N SER A 5 7.16 -13.07 -11.43
CA SER A 5 5.98 -12.42 -10.89
C SER A 5 5.66 -13.19 -9.62
N LEU A 6 6.05 -12.62 -8.48
CA LEU A 6 5.59 -13.07 -7.18
C LEU A 6 4.09 -12.76 -7.11
N ASP A 7 3.29 -13.61 -7.76
CA ASP A 7 1.82 -13.73 -7.69
C ASP A 7 1.39 -14.16 -6.28
N ALA A 8 2.00 -13.59 -5.26
CA ALA A 8 1.58 -13.68 -3.89
C ALA A 8 0.27 -12.89 -3.79
N ARG A 9 -0.84 -13.58 -3.99
CA ARG A 9 -2.20 -13.10 -3.76
C ARG A 9 -2.34 -12.53 -2.35
N LEU A 10 -2.13 -11.22 -2.21
CA LEU A 10 -2.10 -10.55 -0.91
C LEU A 10 -3.52 -10.40 -0.35
N ARG A 11 -3.70 -10.73 0.93
CA ARG A 11 -4.96 -10.56 1.68
C ARG A 11 -4.68 -10.19 3.14
N GLY A 12 -5.66 -9.52 3.76
CA GLY A 12 -5.68 -9.25 5.20
C GLY A 12 -4.46 -8.47 5.69
N ARG A 13 -3.86 -8.90 6.80
CA ARG A 13 -2.70 -8.24 7.42
C ARG A 13 -1.49 -8.16 6.47
N ARG A 14 -1.22 -9.21 5.70
CA ARG A 14 -0.08 -9.25 4.77
C ARG A 14 -0.20 -8.17 3.69
N LEU A 15 -1.42 -7.93 3.19
CA LEU A 15 -1.69 -6.85 2.25
C LEU A 15 -1.40 -5.48 2.87
N GLN A 16 -1.79 -5.27 4.13
CA GLN A 16 -1.55 -4.01 4.82
C GLN A 16 -0.05 -3.73 4.96
N GLU A 17 0.73 -4.73 5.41
CA GLU A 17 2.17 -4.59 5.61
C GLU A 17 2.89 -4.29 4.29
N ILE A 18 2.61 -5.07 3.24
CA ILE A 18 3.22 -4.83 1.92
C ILE A 18 2.78 -3.49 1.33
N ALA A 19 1.51 -3.12 1.48
CA ALA A 19 1.02 -1.84 0.98
C ALA A 19 1.77 -0.67 1.65
N VAL A 20 1.90 -0.69 2.97
CA VAL A 20 2.62 0.34 3.74
C VAL A 20 4.10 0.34 3.38
N GLN A 21 4.71 -0.84 3.24
CA GLN A 21 6.11 -0.96 2.85
C GLN A 21 6.37 -0.37 1.46
N VAL A 22 5.59 -0.77 0.45
CA VAL A 22 5.69 -0.24 -0.92
C VAL A 22 5.48 1.28 -0.92
N LEU A 23 4.55 1.79 -0.13
CA LEU A 23 4.34 3.23 0.00
C LEU A 23 5.56 3.92 0.60
N ALA A 24 6.13 3.38 1.68
CA ALA A 24 7.30 3.96 2.33
C ALA A 24 8.57 3.90 1.44
N GLU A 25 8.71 2.86 0.63
CA GLU A 25 9.84 2.69 -0.30
C GLU A 25 9.72 3.58 -1.53
N GLN A 26 8.53 3.61 -2.16
CA GLN A 26 8.30 4.34 -3.42
C GLN A 26 7.93 5.80 -3.20
N HIS A 27 7.39 6.13 -2.03
CA HIS A 27 6.90 7.46 -1.66
C HIS A 27 7.34 7.78 -0.22
N PRO A 28 8.65 7.99 0.02
CA PRO A 28 9.18 8.28 1.36
C PRO A 28 8.74 9.64 1.92
N GLY A 29 7.98 10.44 1.16
CA GLY A 29 7.43 11.71 1.61
C GLY A 29 6.14 11.54 2.42
N GLU A 30 5.91 12.45 3.36
CA GLU A 30 4.63 12.64 4.06
C GLU A 30 3.56 13.28 3.14
N GLU A 31 3.68 13.06 1.84
CA GLU A 31 2.74 13.59 0.86
C GLU A 31 1.51 12.69 0.75
N PRO A 32 0.32 13.29 0.58
CA PRO A 32 -0.90 12.54 0.36
C PRO A 32 -0.84 11.77 -0.97
N VAL A 33 -0.86 10.44 -0.90
CA VAL A 33 -1.01 9.55 -2.06
C VAL A 33 -2.47 9.22 -2.30
N HIS A 34 -2.91 9.22 -3.55
CA HIS A 34 -4.25 8.75 -3.89
C HIS A 34 -4.29 7.22 -3.87
N TYR A 35 -5.41 6.63 -3.39
CA TYR A 35 -5.52 5.17 -3.31
C TYR A 35 -5.31 4.46 -4.66
N ARG A 36 -5.64 5.11 -5.77
CA ARG A 36 -5.41 4.59 -7.13
C ARG A 36 -3.92 4.51 -7.45
N GLU A 37 -3.20 5.60 -7.27
CA GLU A 37 -1.74 5.67 -7.46
C GLU A 37 -1.04 4.63 -6.57
N TRP A 38 -1.45 4.54 -5.30
CA TRP A 38 -0.91 3.56 -4.39
C TRP A 38 -1.16 2.12 -4.85
N TYR A 39 -2.38 1.81 -5.32
CA TYR A 39 -2.68 0.49 -5.89
C TYR A 39 -1.86 0.20 -7.15
N GLU A 40 -1.60 1.21 -8.00
CA GLU A 40 -0.73 1.07 -9.16
C GLU A 40 0.74 0.84 -8.76
N LEU A 41 1.22 1.44 -7.67
CA LEU A 41 2.55 1.16 -7.11
C LEU A 41 2.68 -0.32 -6.69
N LEU A 42 1.66 -0.89 -6.04
CA LEU A 42 1.67 -2.33 -5.72
C LEU A 42 1.76 -3.18 -6.99
N ARG A 43 0.97 -2.84 -8.03
CA ARG A 43 1.00 -3.59 -9.30
C ARG A 43 2.34 -3.44 -10.02
N LYS A 44 2.94 -2.25 -10.02
CA LYS A 44 4.27 -1.98 -10.59
C LYS A 44 5.36 -2.75 -9.82
N ALA A 45 5.19 -2.93 -8.52
CA ALA A 45 6.04 -3.78 -7.68
C ALA A 45 5.79 -5.29 -7.86
N GLY A 46 4.82 -5.69 -8.69
CA GLY A 46 4.50 -7.09 -8.98
C GLY A 46 3.47 -7.73 -8.04
N TYR A 47 2.89 -6.98 -7.10
CA TYR A 47 1.91 -7.51 -6.17
C TYR A 47 0.48 -7.43 -6.71
N THR A 48 -0.28 -8.50 -6.49
CA THR A 48 -1.70 -8.55 -6.87
C THR A 48 -2.58 -8.83 -5.65
N VAL A 49 -3.61 -7.99 -5.48
CA VAL A 49 -4.60 -8.16 -4.40
C VAL A 49 -5.60 -9.23 -4.80
N ALA A 50 -5.87 -10.17 -3.89
CA ALA A 50 -6.77 -11.27 -4.19
C ALA A 50 -8.17 -11.02 -3.69
N GLY A 51 -9.16 -11.09 -4.58
CA GLY A 51 -10.57 -10.92 -4.24
C GLY A 51 -11.43 -10.74 -5.49
N LYS A 52 -12.75 -10.68 -5.30
CA LYS A 52 -13.70 -10.35 -6.37
C LYS A 52 -13.52 -8.91 -6.86
N ASP A 53 -13.19 -8.02 -5.94
CA ASP A 53 -12.81 -6.63 -6.22
C ASP A 53 -11.49 -6.31 -5.50
N PRO A 54 -10.36 -6.25 -6.23
CA PRO A 54 -9.05 -6.06 -5.62
C PRO A 54 -8.87 -4.66 -5.04
N VAL A 55 -9.47 -3.63 -5.63
CA VAL A 55 -9.38 -2.25 -5.18
C VAL A 55 -10.18 -2.04 -3.90
N ALA A 56 -11.40 -2.57 -3.81
CA ALA A 56 -12.22 -2.52 -2.60
C ALA A 56 -11.57 -3.31 -1.46
N THR A 57 -10.97 -4.47 -1.77
CA THR A 57 -10.22 -5.28 -0.79
C THR A 57 -9.01 -4.52 -0.26
N PHE A 58 -8.29 -3.84 -1.15
CA PHE A 58 -7.17 -2.98 -0.82
C PHE A 58 -7.61 -1.83 0.09
N LEU A 59 -8.60 -1.04 -0.34
CA LEU A 59 -9.19 0.06 0.42
C LEU A 59 -9.62 -0.38 1.82
N ALA A 60 -10.40 -1.47 1.93
CA ALA A 60 -10.85 -2.00 3.20
C ALA A 60 -9.70 -2.43 4.13
N SER A 61 -8.58 -2.85 3.56
CA SER A 61 -7.38 -3.23 4.30
C SER A 61 -6.60 -2.00 4.78
N ILE A 62 -6.32 -1.04 3.90
CA ILE A 62 -5.57 0.17 4.26
C ILE A 62 -6.35 1.11 5.18
N SER A 63 -7.69 1.16 5.08
CA SER A 63 -8.52 1.93 6.01
C SER A 63 -8.42 1.42 7.45
N ARG A 64 -7.96 0.18 7.67
CA ARG A 64 -7.74 -0.41 9.00
C ARG A 64 -6.27 -0.37 9.42
N ALA A 65 -5.36 0.05 8.55
CA ALA A 65 -3.93 0.05 8.83
C ALA A 65 -3.58 1.26 9.72
N ALA A 66 -2.93 0.99 10.85
CA ALA A 66 -2.57 2.03 11.82
C ALA A 66 -1.46 2.99 11.32
N HIS A 67 -0.71 2.58 10.29
CA HIS A 67 0.45 3.31 9.77
C HIS A 67 0.10 4.28 8.62
N VAL A 68 -1.17 4.40 8.26
CA VAL A 68 -1.64 5.37 7.27
C VAL A 68 -2.87 6.10 7.78
N ARG A 69 -3.03 7.35 7.33
CA ARG A 69 -4.17 8.18 7.70
C ARG A 69 -4.83 8.74 6.45
N PRO A 70 -6.17 8.73 6.35
CA PRO A 70 -6.86 9.42 5.27
C PRO A 70 -6.68 10.93 5.45
N VAL A 71 -6.47 11.64 4.33
CA VAL A 71 -6.28 13.10 4.32
C VAL A 71 -7.56 13.77 3.88
N GLY A 72 -8.32 14.31 4.84
CA GLY A 72 -9.59 14.98 4.58
C GLY A 72 -10.75 14.01 4.32
N HIS A 73 -11.96 14.57 4.20
CA HIS A 73 -13.18 13.78 4.03
C HIS A 73 -13.47 13.55 2.54
N ARG A 74 -13.55 12.28 2.10
CA ARG A 74 -13.86 11.84 0.72
C ARG A 74 -12.86 12.21 -0.39
N THR A 75 -11.66 12.63 -0.04
CA THR A 75 -10.61 12.95 -1.03
C THR A 75 -10.01 11.70 -1.69
N GLY A 76 -10.09 10.53 -1.05
CA GLY A 76 -9.40 9.31 -1.50
C GLY A 76 -7.88 9.37 -1.31
N LEU A 77 -7.39 10.37 -0.59
CA LEU A 77 -5.97 10.57 -0.30
C LEU A 77 -5.61 9.93 1.04
N TYR A 78 -4.44 9.33 1.09
CA TYR A 78 -3.84 8.70 2.26
C TYR A 78 -2.43 9.23 2.44
N VAL A 79 -2.04 9.48 3.68
CA VAL A 79 -0.67 9.85 4.03
C VAL A 79 -0.08 8.75 4.91
N LEU A 80 1.20 8.49 4.76
CA LEU A 80 1.93 7.66 5.70
C LEU A 80 1.90 8.35 7.07
N ALA A 81 1.24 7.74 8.04
CA ALA A 81 1.26 8.23 9.40
C ALA A 81 2.63 7.85 9.96
N GLY A 82 3.58 8.75 9.76
CA GLY A 82 4.99 8.61 10.11
C GLY A 82 5.20 8.40 11.61
N GLY A 83 4.88 7.21 12.12
CA GLY A 83 5.68 6.62 13.18
C GLY A 83 6.84 5.97 12.48
N ARG A 84 7.96 6.69 12.32
CA ARG A 84 9.27 6.23 11.83
C ARG A 84 9.30 4.70 11.63
N ALA A 85 8.88 4.21 10.47
CA ALA A 85 9.12 2.82 10.12
C ALA A 85 10.62 2.74 9.98
N ALA A 86 11.27 2.21 11.02
CA ALA A 86 12.70 2.07 11.10
C ALA A 86 13.16 1.34 9.83
N ALA A 87 13.79 2.07 8.92
CA ALA A 87 14.55 1.47 7.85
C ALA A 87 15.63 0.61 8.49
N PRO A 88 15.66 -0.73 8.31
CA PRO A 88 16.93 -1.41 8.41
C PRO A 88 17.72 -0.99 7.16
N ARG A 89 18.57 0.01 7.32
CA ARG A 89 19.71 0.20 6.42
C ARG A 89 20.52 -1.09 6.46
N ARG A 90 20.58 -1.84 5.36
CA ARG A 90 21.61 -2.85 5.15
C ARG A 90 21.87 -3.09 3.67
#